data_AF-A0A7M1T7S7-F1
#
_entry.id   AF-A0A7M1T7S7-F1
#
_cell.length_a   1.000
_cell.length_b   1.000
_cell.length_c   1.000
_cell.angle_alpha   90.00
_cell.angle_beta   90.00
_cell.angle_gamma   90.00
#
_symmetry.space_group_name_H-M   'P 1'
#
loop_
_entity.id
_entity.type
_entity.pdbx_description
1 polymer ?
#
loop_
_entity_poly.entity_id
_entity_poly.type
_entity_poly.pdbx_seq_one_letter_code
_entity_poly.pdbx_strand_id
1 'polypeptide(L)'
;METPLSFRLFQMRTPISFLIWCIFAQFLFSSCQKTSHLSISSPVAYTATQDYVMDNGLLVPKGSTTWIEQNTLHIRFPDSYRFIDWASTTDNSGRLVTKAVELQEVQVNCTCESGSGCSPFTNGTYSGCITQNNSCTKCVMTTSASIDGAKWMLHVRKGDVLDLSAQPALTSFDPHDLASPPAYDAMFESDTVRHLLTAFLKEYVSPMDAALLKNTDIDHLPSHFYIIPVEFLGHILYVPMNAENRALRDDPLIYLFKTGGIYYPREENYTCSCSAGGSGCSLHHLWYPGAGSIYYCDAQDCTDCTLK
;
A
#
# COMPACT_ATOMS: atom_id res chain seq x y z
N MET A 1 -84.85 23.41 41.10
CA MET A 1 -84.72 24.68 40.36
C MET A 1 -83.48 24.52 39.50
N GLU A 2 -83.69 23.99 38.30
CA GLU A 2 -82.63 23.57 37.37
C GLU A 2 -82.45 24.66 36.31
N THR A 3 -81.22 25.08 36.07
CA THR A 3 -80.83 26.00 34.99
C THR A 3 -80.14 25.21 33.88
N PRO A 4 -80.51 25.42 32.60
CA PRO A 4 -79.92 24.66 31.50
C PRO A 4 -78.63 25.31 30.98
N LEU A 5 -77.62 24.46 30.74
CA LEU A 5 -76.40 24.79 30.00
C LEU A 5 -76.69 24.85 28.49
N SER A 6 -76.48 26.02 27.89
CA SER A 6 -76.53 26.23 26.43
C SER A 6 -75.14 25.93 25.83
N PHE A 7 -75.02 24.83 25.10
CA PHE A 7 -73.86 24.52 24.26
C PHE A 7 -73.97 25.29 22.93
N ARG A 8 -73.08 26.26 22.69
CA ARG A 8 -72.88 26.85 21.35
C ARG A 8 -71.81 26.06 20.61
N LEU A 9 -72.22 25.35 19.56
CA LEU A 9 -71.36 24.74 18.55
C LEU A 9 -70.65 25.84 17.75
N PHE A 10 -69.33 25.97 17.93
CA PHE A 10 -68.46 26.78 17.09
C PHE A 10 -68.15 25.99 15.81
N GLN A 11 -68.78 26.32 14.69
CA GLN A 11 -68.38 25.82 13.39
C GLN A 11 -67.08 26.51 12.95
N MET A 12 -65.94 25.88 13.20
CA MET A 12 -64.70 26.21 12.50
C MET A 12 -64.81 25.75 11.04
N ARG A 13 -65.09 26.69 10.14
CA ARG A 13 -64.81 26.53 8.71
C ARG A 13 -63.30 26.59 8.52
N THR A 14 -62.66 25.43 8.47
CA THR A 14 -61.28 25.32 8.01
C THR A 14 -61.22 25.73 6.53
N PRO A 15 -60.36 26.69 6.16
CA PRO A 15 -60.22 27.09 4.76
C PRO A 15 -59.49 25.96 4.01
N ILE A 16 -60.22 25.29 3.13
CA ILE A 16 -59.74 24.21 2.23
C ILE A 16 -58.48 24.65 1.44
N SER A 17 -58.30 25.96 1.24
CA SER A 17 -57.11 26.54 0.62
C SER A 17 -55.79 26.30 1.38
N PHE A 18 -55.82 26.11 2.70
CA PHE A 18 -54.60 25.84 3.48
C PHE A 18 -54.10 24.39 3.29
N LEU A 19 -55.03 23.44 3.12
CA LEU A 19 -54.71 22.03 2.90
C LEU A 19 -54.13 21.78 1.50
N ILE A 20 -54.63 22.49 0.48
CA ILE A 20 -54.12 22.38 -0.90
C ILE A 20 -52.69 22.94 -1.00
N TRP A 21 -52.37 23.99 -0.25
CA TRP A 21 -51.02 24.56 -0.21
C TRP A 21 -50.01 23.64 0.48
N CYS A 22 -50.40 22.94 1.54
CA CYS A 22 -49.54 21.95 2.20
C CYS A 22 -49.24 20.73 1.31
N ILE A 23 -50.20 20.28 0.49
CA ILE A 23 -49.98 19.14 -0.42
C ILE A 23 -49.07 19.54 -1.59
N PHE A 24 -49.18 20.77 -2.13
CA PHE A 24 -48.26 21.27 -3.15
C PHE A 24 -46.83 21.50 -2.63
N ALA A 25 -46.68 21.94 -1.37
CA ALA A 25 -45.36 22.05 -0.75
C ALA A 25 -44.67 20.68 -0.61
N GLN A 26 -45.40 19.61 -0.27
CA GLN A 26 -44.82 18.27 -0.19
C GLN A 26 -44.44 17.68 -1.56
N PHE A 27 -45.10 18.07 -2.65
CA PHE A 27 -44.73 17.65 -4.00
C PHE A 27 -43.53 18.42 -4.58
N LEU A 28 -43.25 19.65 -4.11
CA LEU A 28 -42.07 20.41 -4.56
C LEU A 28 -40.77 20.00 -3.84
N PHE A 29 -40.85 19.35 -2.68
CA PHE A 29 -39.67 18.88 -1.93
C PHE A 29 -39.36 17.39 -2.08
N SER A 30 -40.17 16.62 -2.82
CA SER A 30 -39.98 15.17 -2.98
C SER A 30 -39.22 14.74 -4.25
N SER A 31 -38.78 15.68 -5.10
CA SER A 31 -38.05 15.36 -6.34
C SER A 31 -36.59 15.85 -6.34
N CYS A 32 -35.89 15.60 -5.25
CA CYS A 32 -34.43 15.66 -5.24
C CYS A 32 -33.84 14.49 -4.45
N GLN A 33 -34.34 13.28 -4.69
CA GLN A 33 -33.49 12.10 -4.51
C GLN A 33 -32.49 12.10 -5.65
N LYS A 34 -31.41 12.85 -5.45
CA LYS A 34 -30.16 12.61 -6.16
C LYS A 34 -29.64 11.28 -5.59
N THR A 35 -30.16 10.17 -6.12
CA THR A 35 -29.51 8.86 -6.05
C THR A 35 -28.20 9.02 -6.78
N SER A 36 -27.24 9.61 -6.06
CA SER A 36 -25.83 9.54 -6.39
C SER A 36 -25.48 8.09 -6.12
N HIS A 37 -25.74 7.22 -7.10
CA HIS A 37 -24.88 6.07 -7.26
C HIS A 37 -23.49 6.66 -7.45
N LEU A 38 -22.79 6.87 -6.34
CA LEU A 38 -21.35 6.96 -6.31
C LEU A 38 -20.90 5.62 -6.88
N SER A 39 -20.75 5.58 -8.20
CA SER A 39 -19.91 4.60 -8.86
C SER A 39 -18.51 4.88 -8.32
N ILE A 40 -18.15 4.25 -7.20
CA ILE A 40 -16.77 4.06 -6.80
C ILE A 40 -16.20 3.07 -7.82
N SER A 41 -15.99 3.55 -9.05
CA SER A 41 -15.34 2.79 -10.11
C SER A 41 -13.98 3.41 -10.36
N SER A 42 -13.08 3.14 -9.43
CA SER A 42 -11.73 2.80 -9.80
C SER A 42 -11.37 1.61 -8.92
N PRO A 43 -11.45 0.36 -9.41
CA PRO A 43 -10.65 -0.67 -8.78
C PRO A 43 -9.22 -0.15 -8.79
N VAL A 44 -8.66 0.09 -7.61
CA VAL A 44 -7.22 0.34 -7.45
C VAL A 44 -6.55 -0.88 -8.07
N ALA A 45 -6.02 -0.71 -9.28
CA ALA A 45 -5.32 -1.76 -9.97
C ALA A 45 -3.95 -1.87 -9.29
N TYR A 46 -3.85 -2.77 -8.31
CA TYR A 46 -2.60 -3.05 -7.63
C TYR A 46 -1.55 -3.44 -8.69
N THR A 47 -0.48 -2.68 -8.73
CA THR A 47 0.66 -2.86 -9.63
C THR A 47 1.81 -3.62 -8.96
N ALA A 48 1.58 -4.21 -7.78
CA ALA A 48 2.56 -5.04 -7.10
C ALA A 48 2.91 -6.24 -8.01
N THR A 49 4.01 -6.14 -8.76
CA THR A 49 4.34 -7.12 -9.80
C THR A 49 4.94 -8.42 -9.30
N GLN A 50 5.11 -8.59 -7.99
CA GLN A 50 5.68 -9.79 -7.40
C GLN A 50 4.85 -10.30 -6.24
N ASP A 51 3.71 -10.93 -6.57
CA ASP A 51 2.91 -11.67 -5.61
C ASP A 51 3.66 -12.87 -5.00
N TYR A 52 4.76 -13.32 -5.61
CA TYR A 52 5.56 -14.48 -5.19
C TYR A 52 7.05 -14.32 -5.54
N VAL A 53 7.92 -14.42 -4.54
CA VAL A 53 9.29 -14.94 -4.70
C VAL A 53 9.22 -16.41 -4.30
N MET A 54 9.50 -17.32 -5.24
CA MET A 54 9.64 -18.74 -4.91
C MET A 54 11.11 -19.03 -4.61
N ASP A 55 11.40 -20.07 -3.83
CA ASP A 55 12.75 -20.46 -3.39
C ASP A 55 13.81 -20.51 -4.51
N ASN A 56 13.40 -20.60 -5.78
CA ASN A 56 14.27 -20.58 -6.96
C ASN A 56 13.71 -19.81 -8.17
N GLY A 57 12.88 -18.78 -7.95
CA GLY A 57 12.41 -17.96 -9.06
C GLY A 57 11.83 -16.61 -8.70
N LEU A 58 11.85 -15.74 -9.71
CA LEU A 58 11.36 -14.38 -9.71
C LEU A 58 10.19 -14.28 -10.69
N LEU A 59 9.08 -13.71 -10.22
CA LEU A 59 8.08 -13.17 -11.11
C LEU A 59 8.63 -11.91 -11.78
N VAL A 60 8.43 -11.84 -13.10
CA VAL A 60 8.99 -10.79 -13.94
C VAL A 60 7.83 -9.99 -14.55
N PRO A 61 7.81 -8.64 -14.40
CA PRO A 61 6.78 -7.80 -14.99
C PRO A 61 6.61 -8.05 -16.48
N LYS A 62 5.36 -7.99 -16.96
CA LYS A 62 5.06 -8.08 -18.39
C LYS A 62 5.81 -6.98 -19.16
N GLY A 63 6.45 -7.37 -20.27
CA GLY A 63 7.25 -6.45 -21.09
C GLY A 63 8.73 -6.39 -20.71
N SER A 64 9.15 -7.08 -19.65
CA SER A 64 10.57 -7.26 -19.36
C SER A 64 11.26 -8.04 -20.49
N THR A 65 12.54 -7.75 -20.71
CA THR A 65 13.39 -8.51 -21.63
C THR A 65 14.26 -9.45 -20.82
N THR A 66 14.27 -10.74 -21.17
CA THR A 66 15.10 -11.75 -20.50
C THR A 66 15.98 -12.48 -21.50
N TRP A 67 17.23 -12.75 -21.12
CA TRP A 67 18.17 -13.53 -21.93
C TRP A 67 19.17 -14.26 -21.04
N ILE A 68 19.79 -15.31 -21.57
CA ILE A 68 20.83 -16.08 -20.86
C ILE A 68 22.15 -15.89 -21.61
N GLU A 69 23.17 -15.42 -20.90
CA GLU A 69 24.53 -15.27 -21.40
C GLU A 69 25.50 -15.92 -20.42
N GLN A 70 26.39 -16.79 -20.90
CA GLN A 70 27.44 -17.43 -20.07
C GLN A 70 26.92 -18.08 -18.77
N ASN A 71 25.73 -18.70 -18.81
CA ASN A 71 25.04 -19.31 -17.66
C ASN A 71 24.54 -18.32 -16.59
N THR A 72 24.42 -17.04 -16.94
CA THR A 72 23.76 -16.00 -16.16
C THR A 72 22.49 -15.57 -16.88
N LEU A 73 21.37 -15.52 -16.15
CA LEU A 73 20.11 -14.97 -16.65
C LEU A 73 20.09 -13.47 -16.38
N HIS A 74 19.88 -12.68 -17.41
CA HIS A 74 19.68 -11.25 -17.31
C HIS A 74 18.19 -10.94 -17.41
N ILE A 75 17.71 -10.07 -16.53
CA ILE A 75 16.33 -9.59 -16.51
C ILE A 75 16.39 -8.07 -16.54
N ARG A 76 15.96 -7.49 -17.66
CA ARG A 76 15.79 -6.05 -17.82
C ARG A 76 14.32 -5.69 -17.72
N PHE A 77 13.97 -4.87 -16.73
CA PHE A 77 12.61 -4.42 -16.48
C PHE A 77 12.19 -3.31 -17.46
N PRO A 78 10.88 -3.15 -17.74
CA PRO A 78 10.38 -2.04 -18.52
C PRO A 78 10.72 -0.69 -17.86
N ASP A 79 10.67 0.40 -18.63
CA ASP A 79 11.09 1.73 -18.15
C ASP A 79 10.30 2.24 -16.94
N SER A 80 9.04 1.80 -16.77
CA SER A 80 8.20 2.13 -15.62
C SER A 80 8.52 1.31 -14.37
N TYR A 81 9.34 0.27 -14.46
CA TYR A 81 9.63 -0.63 -13.34
C TYR A 81 11.07 -0.48 -12.86
N ARG A 82 11.28 -0.62 -11.55
CA ARG A 82 12.61 -0.68 -10.94
C ARG A 82 12.68 -1.78 -9.90
N PHE A 83 13.81 -2.48 -9.87
CA PHE A 83 14.19 -3.27 -8.72
C PHE A 83 14.79 -2.34 -7.67
N ILE A 84 14.24 -2.35 -6.46
CA ILE A 84 14.72 -1.54 -5.33
C ILE A 84 14.84 -2.44 -4.10
N ASP A 85 16.06 -2.68 -3.64
CA ASP A 85 16.34 -3.34 -2.34
C ASP A 85 17.78 -2.99 -1.89
N TRP A 86 18.21 -3.55 -0.76
CA TRP A 86 19.58 -3.55 -0.31
C TRP A 86 20.47 -4.41 -1.21
N ALA A 87 21.62 -3.86 -1.58
CA ALA A 87 22.70 -4.59 -2.21
C ALA A 87 23.94 -4.58 -1.33
N SER A 88 24.74 -5.64 -1.40
CA SER A 88 25.97 -5.79 -0.64
C SER A 88 27.16 -6.15 -1.54
N THR A 89 28.35 -5.65 -1.18
CA THR A 89 29.62 -6.02 -1.80
C THR A 89 30.75 -5.96 -0.78
N THR A 90 31.89 -6.54 -1.10
CA THR A 90 33.09 -6.46 -0.27
C THR A 90 34.04 -5.43 -0.87
N ASP A 91 34.40 -4.39 -0.12
CA ASP A 91 35.36 -3.39 -0.59
C ASP A 91 36.79 -3.95 -0.64
N ASN A 92 37.73 -3.16 -1.20
CA ASN A 92 39.14 -3.57 -1.34
C ASN A 92 39.85 -3.87 0.00
N SER A 93 39.26 -3.47 1.14
CA SER A 93 39.78 -3.77 2.48
C SER A 93 39.19 -5.04 3.09
N GLY A 94 38.31 -5.73 2.38
CA GLY A 94 37.60 -6.92 2.88
C GLY A 94 36.37 -6.60 3.71
N ARG A 95 35.93 -5.33 3.78
CA ARG A 95 34.76 -4.92 4.57
C ARG A 95 33.48 -5.02 3.75
N LEU A 96 32.43 -5.57 4.36
CA LEU A 96 31.09 -5.59 3.79
C LEU A 96 30.52 -4.18 3.73
N VAL A 97 30.09 -3.77 2.54
CA VAL A 97 29.41 -2.50 2.28
C VAL A 97 28.00 -2.82 1.80
N THR A 98 27.02 -2.15 2.39
CA THR A 98 25.60 -2.27 2.00
C THR A 98 25.07 -0.90 1.58
N LYS A 99 24.20 -0.87 0.56
CA LYS A 99 23.45 0.34 0.15
C LYS A 99 22.13 -0.03 -0.50
N ALA A 100 21.15 0.85 -0.44
CA ALA A 100 19.95 0.71 -1.26
C ALA A 100 20.33 0.96 -2.72
N VAL A 101 19.75 0.20 -3.63
CA VAL A 101 19.99 0.31 -5.07
C VAL A 101 18.66 0.45 -5.80
N GLU A 102 18.68 1.18 -6.91
CA GLU A 102 17.56 1.27 -7.84
C GLU A 102 18.06 0.83 -9.22
N LEU A 103 17.55 -0.29 -9.73
CA LEU A 103 18.11 -0.98 -10.89
C LEU A 103 17.03 -1.24 -11.95
N GLN A 104 17.40 -1.02 -13.21
CA GLN A 104 16.58 -1.42 -14.37
C GLN A 104 16.90 -2.85 -14.84
N GLU A 105 18.05 -3.40 -14.44
CA GLU A 105 18.48 -4.74 -14.82
C GLU A 105 19.11 -5.47 -13.64
N VAL A 106 18.79 -6.76 -13.52
CA VAL A 106 19.39 -7.67 -12.54
C VAL A 106 19.87 -8.94 -13.22
N GLN A 107 20.83 -9.60 -12.59
CA GLN A 107 21.42 -10.86 -13.04
C GLN A 107 21.10 -11.96 -12.04
N VAL A 108 20.58 -13.08 -12.53
CA VAL A 108 20.31 -14.29 -11.77
C VAL A 108 21.40 -15.31 -12.10
N ASN A 109 22.09 -15.78 -11.07
CA ASN A 109 23.10 -16.83 -11.16
C ASN A 109 22.59 -18.08 -10.45
N CYS A 110 22.73 -19.21 -11.11
CA CYS A 110 22.28 -20.50 -10.62
C CYS A 110 23.48 -21.37 -10.28
N THR A 111 23.59 -21.78 -9.02
CA THR A 111 24.67 -22.64 -8.54
C THR A 111 24.10 -23.91 -7.92
N CYS A 112 24.81 -25.01 -8.09
CA CYS A 112 24.44 -26.27 -7.47
C CYS A 112 25.17 -26.40 -6.13
N GLU A 113 24.45 -26.65 -5.03
CA GLU A 113 25.06 -26.85 -3.71
C GLU A 113 25.88 -28.15 -3.68
N SER A 114 25.41 -29.21 -4.34
CA SER A 114 26.15 -30.45 -4.56
C SER A 114 25.73 -31.15 -5.86
N GLY A 115 26.71 -31.52 -6.67
CA GLY A 115 26.51 -32.13 -7.99
C GLY A 115 26.66 -31.13 -9.14
N SER A 116 25.90 -31.35 -10.23
CA SER A 116 25.93 -30.49 -11.42
C SER A 116 24.54 -30.41 -12.06
N GLY A 117 24.32 -29.45 -12.95
CA GLY A 117 23.05 -29.31 -13.69
C GLY A 117 22.08 -28.28 -13.11
N CYS A 118 22.52 -27.33 -12.28
CA CYS A 118 21.69 -26.16 -11.95
C CYS A 118 21.88 -25.11 -13.05
N SER A 119 20.82 -24.72 -13.74
CA SER A 119 20.89 -23.79 -14.87
C SER A 119 19.79 -22.73 -14.80
N PRO A 120 20.05 -21.52 -15.30
CA PRO A 120 19.02 -20.50 -15.42
C PRO A 120 17.96 -20.91 -16.45
N PHE A 121 16.73 -20.45 -16.23
CA PHE A 121 15.64 -20.55 -17.20
C PHE A 121 14.78 -19.29 -17.16
N THR A 122 14.07 -19.02 -18.24
CA THR A 122 13.05 -17.97 -18.32
C THR A 122 11.99 -18.37 -19.35
N ASN A 123 10.73 -18.03 -19.06
CA ASN A 123 9.62 -18.09 -20.02
C ASN A 123 9.05 -16.69 -20.36
N GLY A 124 9.76 -15.63 -19.97
CA GLY A 124 9.37 -14.23 -20.14
C GLY A 124 8.45 -13.66 -19.06
N THR A 125 7.78 -14.49 -18.24
CA THR A 125 6.95 -14.04 -17.10
C THR A 125 7.48 -14.58 -15.77
N TYR A 126 8.09 -15.75 -15.82
CA TYR A 126 8.72 -16.43 -14.70
C TYR A 126 10.14 -16.82 -15.10
N SER A 127 11.09 -16.46 -14.24
CA SER A 127 12.51 -16.71 -14.48
C SER A 127 13.21 -17.12 -13.20
N GLY A 128 14.24 -17.95 -13.29
CA GLY A 128 14.88 -18.49 -12.09
C GLY A 128 15.89 -19.57 -12.40
N CYS A 129 16.03 -20.50 -11.46
CA CYS A 129 16.96 -21.62 -11.55
C CYS A 129 16.23 -22.96 -11.57
N ILE A 130 16.66 -23.86 -12.46
CA ILE A 130 16.09 -25.20 -12.61
C ILE A 130 17.19 -26.27 -12.56
N THR A 131 16.87 -27.40 -11.94
CA THR A 131 17.71 -28.60 -11.99
C THR A 131 17.50 -29.35 -13.30
N GLN A 132 18.56 -29.50 -14.06
CA GLN A 132 18.67 -30.38 -15.21
C GLN A 132 19.03 -31.79 -14.72
N ASN A 133 18.34 -32.80 -15.26
CA ASN A 133 18.66 -34.22 -15.11
C ASN A 133 18.74 -34.77 -13.68
N ASN A 134 18.15 -34.08 -12.69
CA ASN A 134 18.15 -34.46 -11.27
C ASN A 134 19.55 -34.73 -10.67
N SER A 135 20.62 -34.23 -11.31
CA SER A 135 22.01 -34.42 -10.86
C SER A 135 22.48 -33.36 -9.87
N CYS A 136 21.63 -32.37 -9.58
CA CYS A 136 21.85 -31.37 -8.56
C CYS A 136 20.94 -31.65 -7.36
N THR A 137 21.52 -31.76 -6.16
CA THR A 137 20.74 -32.01 -4.94
C THR A 137 19.90 -30.81 -4.52
N LYS A 138 20.47 -29.60 -4.68
CA LYS A 138 19.79 -28.33 -4.44
C LYS A 138 20.37 -27.26 -5.36
N CYS A 139 19.50 -26.72 -6.20
CA CYS A 139 19.79 -25.60 -7.07
C CYS A 139 19.55 -24.31 -6.25
N VAL A 140 20.54 -23.43 -6.23
CA VAL A 140 20.56 -22.19 -5.45
C VAL A 140 20.54 -21.02 -6.41
N MET A 141 19.54 -20.17 -6.26
CA MET A 141 19.43 -18.91 -6.96
C MET A 141 20.14 -17.80 -6.18
N THR A 142 20.96 -17.01 -6.85
CA THR A 142 21.51 -15.76 -6.31
C THR A 142 21.30 -14.64 -7.31
N THR A 143 20.98 -13.45 -6.82
CA THR A 143 20.78 -12.28 -7.67
C THR A 143 21.92 -11.29 -7.45
N SER A 144 22.40 -10.69 -8.54
CA SER A 144 23.49 -9.72 -8.52
C SER A 144 23.27 -8.61 -9.54
N ALA A 145 24.01 -7.51 -9.39
CA ALA A 145 24.10 -6.45 -10.39
C ALA A 145 25.53 -5.93 -10.49
N SER A 146 25.86 -5.31 -11.63
CA SER A 146 27.11 -4.56 -11.79
C SER A 146 26.82 -3.07 -11.58
N ILE A 147 27.42 -2.48 -10.55
CA ILE A 147 27.23 -1.07 -10.20
C ILE A 147 28.61 -0.44 -10.10
N ASP A 148 28.86 0.57 -10.92
CA ASP A 148 30.16 1.24 -11.05
C ASP A 148 31.32 0.27 -11.33
N GLY A 149 31.03 -0.81 -12.08
CA GLY A 149 32.00 -1.86 -12.43
C GLY A 149 32.28 -2.88 -11.32
N ALA A 150 31.69 -2.74 -10.14
CA ALA A 150 31.75 -3.72 -9.07
C ALA A 150 30.54 -4.67 -9.10
N LYS A 151 30.74 -5.95 -8.75
CA LYS A 151 29.65 -6.90 -8.58
C LYS A 151 29.03 -6.75 -7.19
N TRP A 152 27.74 -6.51 -7.14
CA TRP A 152 26.94 -6.42 -5.93
C TRP A 152 25.98 -7.61 -5.86
N MET A 153 25.86 -8.21 -4.68
CA MET A 153 24.84 -9.21 -4.39
C MET A 153 23.57 -8.48 -3.95
N LEU A 154 22.43 -8.84 -4.53
CA LEU A 154 21.15 -8.24 -4.19
C LEU A 154 20.46 -9.08 -3.13
N HIS A 155 19.91 -8.42 -2.11
CA HIS A 155 18.86 -9.03 -1.30
C HIS A 155 17.62 -9.11 -2.18
N VAL A 156 16.82 -10.18 -2.03
CA VAL A 156 15.63 -10.40 -2.86
C VAL A 156 14.50 -10.76 -1.92
N ARG A 157 13.46 -9.93 -1.92
CA ARG A 157 12.24 -10.06 -1.14
C ARG A 157 11.03 -9.93 -2.05
N LYS A 158 9.87 -10.30 -1.51
CA LYS A 158 8.59 -10.13 -2.20
C LYS A 158 8.30 -8.63 -2.31
N GLY A 159 8.09 -8.16 -3.55
CA GLY A 159 7.74 -6.75 -3.82
C GLY A 159 8.92 -5.86 -4.23
N ASP A 160 10.15 -6.38 -4.37
CA ASP A 160 11.30 -5.53 -4.71
C ASP A 160 11.23 -4.89 -6.10
N VAL A 161 10.41 -5.44 -7.00
CA VAL A 161 10.18 -4.85 -8.32
C VAL A 161 8.92 -4.00 -8.29
N LEU A 162 9.13 -2.69 -8.27
CA LEU A 162 8.11 -1.66 -8.13
C LEU A 162 7.71 -1.08 -9.49
N ASP A 163 6.41 -0.90 -9.69
CA ASP A 163 5.86 -0.10 -10.80
C ASP A 163 5.84 1.38 -10.41
N LEU A 164 6.81 2.16 -10.88
CA LEU A 164 6.92 3.58 -10.62
C LEU A 164 5.85 4.42 -11.35
N SER A 165 5.07 3.81 -12.25
CA SER A 165 3.93 4.48 -12.90
C SER A 165 2.62 4.33 -12.12
N ALA A 166 2.62 3.47 -11.09
CA ALA A 166 1.48 3.29 -10.20
C ALA A 166 1.13 4.59 -9.49
N GLN A 167 -0.15 4.95 -9.50
CA GLN A 167 -0.63 6.11 -8.78
C GLN A 167 -0.99 5.72 -7.37
N PRO A 168 -0.37 6.33 -6.34
CA PRO A 168 -0.76 6.08 -4.97
C PRO A 168 -2.21 6.46 -4.72
N ALA A 169 -2.88 5.72 -3.85
CA ALA A 169 -4.28 5.94 -3.54
C ALA A 169 -4.57 5.73 -2.05
N LEU A 170 -5.49 6.54 -1.53
CA LEU A 170 -6.14 6.22 -0.26
C LEU A 170 -6.91 4.91 -0.45
N THR A 171 -6.86 4.01 0.52
CA THR A 171 -7.51 2.72 0.42
C THR A 171 -8.36 2.46 1.65
N SER A 172 -9.40 1.66 1.48
CA SER A 172 -10.50 1.51 2.44
C SER A 172 -10.61 0.08 2.99
N PHE A 173 -9.70 -0.79 2.60
CA PHE A 173 -9.83 -2.24 2.75
C PHE A 173 -9.27 -2.74 4.09
N ASP A 174 -9.83 -3.86 4.55
CA ASP A 174 -9.25 -4.65 5.64
C ASP A 174 -7.85 -5.09 5.22
N PRO A 175 -6.79 -4.77 5.99
CA PRO A 175 -5.42 -5.21 5.70
C PRO A 175 -5.26 -6.74 5.67
N HIS A 176 -6.25 -7.51 6.12
CA HIS A 176 -6.29 -8.97 6.00
C HIS A 176 -6.82 -9.50 4.66
N ASP A 177 -7.48 -8.67 3.84
CA ASP A 177 -8.06 -9.09 2.55
C ASP A 177 -7.11 -8.88 1.36
N LEU A 178 -5.92 -8.32 1.58
CA LEU A 178 -4.98 -7.94 0.53
C LEU A 178 -3.66 -8.73 0.61
N ALA A 179 -3.32 -9.42 -0.47
CA ALA A 179 -2.04 -10.12 -0.64
C ALA A 179 -0.85 -9.17 -0.97
N SER A 180 -0.90 -7.93 -0.49
CA SER A 180 0.12 -6.91 -0.75
C SER A 180 1.47 -7.35 -0.17
N PRO A 181 2.59 -7.21 -0.90
CA PRO A 181 3.89 -7.35 -0.29
C PRO A 181 4.10 -6.34 0.86
N PRO A 182 4.82 -6.72 1.92
CA PRO A 182 5.25 -5.83 2.99
C PRO A 182 6.17 -4.74 2.44
N ALA A 183 6.11 -3.53 3.01
CA ALA A 183 7.08 -2.48 2.69
C ALA A 183 8.40 -2.74 3.44
N TYR A 184 9.47 -2.07 3.04
CA TYR A 184 10.81 -2.29 3.59
C TYR A 184 11.67 -1.02 3.48
N ASP A 185 12.68 -0.90 4.35
CA ASP A 185 13.44 0.35 4.51
C ASP A 185 14.17 0.79 3.23
N ALA A 186 14.73 -0.15 2.45
CA ALA A 186 15.47 0.18 1.22
C ALA A 186 14.61 0.92 0.19
N MET A 187 13.31 0.63 0.12
CA MET A 187 12.38 1.33 -0.76
C MET A 187 12.42 2.84 -0.48
N PHE A 188 12.40 3.22 0.80
CA PHE A 188 12.37 4.62 1.22
C PHE A 188 13.72 5.34 1.17
N GLU A 189 14.81 4.61 0.94
CA GLU A 189 16.13 5.20 0.67
C GLU A 189 16.28 5.63 -0.81
N SER A 190 15.43 5.16 -1.72
CA SER A 190 15.41 5.63 -3.12
C SER A 190 14.89 7.07 -3.20
N ASP A 191 15.68 7.97 -3.81
CA ASP A 191 15.26 9.34 -4.10
C ASP A 191 13.99 9.39 -4.98
N THR A 192 13.85 8.45 -5.91
CA THR A 192 12.67 8.34 -6.78
C THR A 192 11.41 8.03 -5.98
N VAL A 193 11.48 7.02 -5.12
CA VAL A 193 10.36 6.64 -4.23
C VAL A 193 10.03 7.80 -3.28
N ARG A 194 11.02 8.43 -2.65
CA ARG A 194 10.80 9.58 -1.77
C ARG A 194 10.15 10.76 -2.49
N HIS A 195 10.54 11.00 -3.74
CA HIS A 195 9.95 12.05 -4.56
C HIS A 195 8.48 11.75 -4.87
N LEU A 196 8.16 10.50 -5.25
CA LEU A 196 6.77 10.06 -5.49
C LEU A 196 5.91 10.16 -4.22
N LEU A 197 6.44 9.68 -3.10
CA LEU A 197 5.76 9.77 -1.80
C LEU A 197 5.50 11.23 -1.42
N THR A 198 6.48 12.11 -1.64
CA THR A 198 6.34 13.55 -1.39
C THR A 198 5.29 14.17 -2.31
N ALA A 199 5.32 13.85 -3.60
CA ALA A 199 4.38 14.37 -4.57
C ALA A 199 2.94 13.95 -4.24
N PHE A 200 2.75 12.76 -3.70
CA PHE A 200 1.45 12.27 -3.23
C PHE A 200 1.00 12.97 -1.94
N LEU A 201 1.85 13.00 -0.91
CA LEU A 201 1.49 13.51 0.41
C LEU A 201 1.28 15.03 0.46
N LYS A 202 1.87 15.78 -0.48
CA LYS A 202 1.84 17.26 -0.47
C LYS A 202 0.43 17.87 -0.31
N GLU A 203 -0.63 17.19 -0.77
CA GLU A 203 -2.01 17.68 -0.71
C GLU A 203 -2.68 17.42 0.65
N TYR A 204 -2.15 16.45 1.41
CA TYR A 204 -2.67 16.00 2.70
C TYR A 204 -1.92 16.61 3.89
N VAL A 205 -0.68 17.06 3.68
CA VAL A 205 0.21 17.57 4.74
C VAL A 205 0.10 19.08 4.93
N SER A 206 0.17 19.52 6.19
CA SER A 206 0.34 20.93 6.56
C SER A 206 1.65 21.14 7.33
N PRO A 207 2.40 22.22 7.08
CA PRO A 207 3.58 22.55 7.88
C PRO A 207 3.30 22.70 9.39
N MET A 208 2.07 23.08 9.76
CA MET A 208 1.65 23.16 11.17
C MET A 208 1.56 21.78 11.83
N ASP A 209 1.18 20.76 11.07
CA ASP A 209 1.02 19.39 11.54
C ASP A 209 2.38 18.73 11.82
N ALA A 210 3.42 19.13 11.08
CA ALA A 210 4.78 18.63 11.24
C ALA A 210 5.33 18.77 12.67
N ALA A 211 5.03 19.91 13.32
CA ALA A 211 5.49 20.18 14.68
C ALA A 211 4.69 19.39 15.73
N LEU A 212 3.39 19.19 15.48
CA LEU A 212 2.51 18.43 16.36
C LEU A 212 2.86 16.94 16.35
N LEU A 213 3.12 16.38 15.16
CA LEU A 213 3.32 14.94 15.00
C LEU A 213 4.75 14.47 15.32
N LYS A 214 5.72 15.37 15.49
CA LYS A 214 7.16 15.03 15.60
C LYS A 214 7.51 14.00 16.67
N ASN A 215 6.74 13.97 17.74
CA ASN A 215 6.96 13.06 18.86
C ASN A 215 5.70 12.26 19.19
N THR A 216 4.79 12.11 18.23
CA THR A 216 3.56 11.36 18.40
C THR A 216 3.71 10.02 17.71
N ASP A 217 3.41 8.95 18.43
CA ASP A 217 3.36 7.61 17.84
C ASP A 217 1.96 7.33 17.24
N ILE A 218 1.82 6.13 16.66
CA ILE A 218 0.58 5.69 16.02
C ILE A 218 -0.58 5.55 17.01
N ASP A 219 -0.29 5.24 18.28
CA ASP A 219 -1.27 4.99 19.34
C ASP A 219 -1.74 6.29 20.03
N HIS A 220 -0.99 7.39 19.91
CA HIS A 220 -1.23 8.64 20.65
C HIS A 220 -1.52 9.85 19.76
N LEU A 221 -2.05 9.65 18.56
CA LEU A 221 -2.36 10.74 17.62
C LEU A 221 -3.37 11.77 18.19
N PRO A 222 -3.26 13.06 17.81
CA PRO A 222 -4.25 14.06 18.21
C PRO A 222 -5.65 13.71 17.68
N SER A 223 -6.69 14.18 18.38
CA SER A 223 -8.09 13.79 18.14
C SER A 223 -8.66 14.10 16.75
N HIS A 224 -8.00 14.94 15.96
CA HIS A 224 -8.38 15.28 14.58
C HIS A 224 -7.50 14.59 13.53
N PHE A 225 -6.59 13.72 13.94
CA PHE A 225 -5.83 12.87 13.02
C PHE A 225 -6.47 11.48 12.92
N TYR A 226 -6.26 10.88 11.76
CA TYR A 226 -6.63 9.51 11.45
C TYR A 226 -5.44 8.81 10.81
N ILE A 227 -5.21 7.55 11.18
CA ILE A 227 -4.34 6.65 10.42
C ILE A 227 -5.10 6.18 9.18
N ILE A 228 -4.66 6.61 8.01
CA ILE A 228 -5.27 6.26 6.73
C ILE A 228 -4.36 5.23 6.04
N PRO A 229 -4.87 4.04 5.68
CA PRO A 229 -4.11 3.14 4.85
C PRO A 229 -4.02 3.69 3.42
N VAL A 230 -2.83 3.64 2.86
CA VAL A 230 -2.46 4.14 1.55
C VAL A 230 -1.82 3.00 0.78
N GLU A 231 -2.35 2.72 -0.40
CA GLU A 231 -1.64 1.92 -1.39
C GLU A 231 -0.59 2.80 -2.06
N PHE A 232 0.66 2.38 -1.98
CA PHE A 232 1.80 3.11 -2.51
C PHE A 232 2.77 2.13 -3.16
N LEU A 233 2.86 2.17 -4.49
CA LEU A 233 3.76 1.35 -5.31
C LEU A 233 3.58 -0.17 -5.09
N GLY A 234 2.37 -0.64 -4.82
CA GLY A 234 2.08 -2.03 -4.53
C GLY A 234 2.22 -2.43 -3.06
N HIS A 235 2.47 -1.48 -2.16
CA HIS A 235 2.60 -1.70 -0.71
C HIS A 235 1.55 -0.93 0.08
N ILE A 236 1.18 -1.43 1.26
CA ILE A 236 0.29 -0.71 2.18
C ILE A 236 1.13 0.06 3.21
N LEU A 237 0.92 1.36 3.24
CA LEU A 237 1.47 2.28 4.23
C LEU A 237 0.36 2.86 5.10
N TYR A 238 0.65 3.16 6.35
CA TYR A 238 -0.29 3.75 7.29
C TYR A 238 0.15 5.17 7.60
N VAL A 239 -0.63 6.14 7.11
CA VAL A 239 -0.25 7.55 7.13
C VAL A 239 -1.14 8.32 8.09
N PRO A 240 -0.59 9.06 9.07
CA PRO A 240 -1.36 10.01 9.85
C PRO A 240 -1.81 11.16 8.97
N MET A 241 -3.10 11.40 8.89
CA MET A 241 -3.66 12.52 8.12
C MET A 241 -4.66 13.32 8.94
N ASN A 242 -4.59 14.65 8.80
CA ASN A 242 -5.51 15.56 9.46
C ASN A 242 -6.90 15.47 8.82
N ALA A 243 -7.89 15.01 9.59
CA ALA A 243 -9.29 14.87 9.21
C ALA A 243 -9.96 16.18 8.73
N GLU A 244 -9.40 17.32 9.14
CA GLU A 244 -9.88 18.65 8.80
C GLU A 244 -9.24 19.18 7.50
N ASN A 245 -8.21 18.50 6.98
CA ASN A 245 -7.64 18.83 5.67
C ASN A 245 -8.76 18.74 4.62
N ARG A 246 -8.88 19.79 3.80
CA ARG A 246 -9.93 19.89 2.79
C ARG A 246 -9.87 18.77 1.75
N ALA A 247 -8.68 18.41 1.27
CA ALA A 247 -8.49 17.33 0.30
C ALA A 247 -9.02 16.00 0.86
N LEU A 248 -8.80 15.76 2.15
CA LEU A 248 -9.28 14.58 2.83
C LEU A 248 -10.79 14.66 3.12
N ARG A 249 -11.28 15.79 3.65
CA ARG A 249 -12.69 15.98 4.00
C ARG A 249 -13.63 15.81 2.81
N ASP A 250 -13.19 16.25 1.64
CA ASP A 250 -13.98 16.21 0.42
C ASP A 250 -13.84 14.84 -0.31
N ASP A 251 -13.01 13.91 0.21
CA ASP A 251 -12.82 12.55 -0.32
C ASP A 251 -13.98 11.61 0.06
N PRO A 252 -14.60 10.88 -0.90
CA PRO A 252 -15.67 9.92 -0.61
C PRO A 252 -15.31 8.81 0.38
N LEU A 253 -14.05 8.38 0.43
CA LEU A 253 -13.58 7.36 1.37
C LEU A 253 -13.65 7.86 2.81
N ILE A 254 -13.51 9.17 3.03
CA ILE A 254 -13.60 9.78 4.36
C ILE A 254 -15.00 9.76 4.94
N TYR A 255 -16.02 9.74 4.09
CA TYR A 255 -17.37 9.45 4.55
C TYR A 255 -17.45 8.01 5.11
N LEU A 256 -16.90 7.02 4.40
CA LEU A 256 -16.89 5.63 4.83
C LEU A 256 -16.09 5.43 6.13
N PHE A 257 -14.95 6.10 6.25
CA PHE A 257 -14.13 6.13 7.46
C PHE A 257 -14.89 6.72 8.66
N LYS A 258 -15.66 7.79 8.47
CA LYS A 258 -16.43 8.44 9.54
C LYS A 258 -17.69 7.69 9.96
N THR A 259 -18.31 6.92 9.05
CA THR A 259 -19.56 6.21 9.34
C THR A 259 -19.37 4.78 9.88
N GLY A 260 -18.13 4.39 10.22
CA GLY A 260 -17.82 3.08 10.81
C GLY A 260 -17.92 1.91 9.83
N GLY A 261 -17.81 2.18 8.51
CA GLY A 261 -17.77 1.12 7.50
C GLY A 261 -16.40 0.45 7.40
N ILE A 262 -15.36 1.06 7.98
CA ILE A 262 -13.97 0.61 7.95
C ILE A 262 -13.42 0.89 9.35
N TYR A 263 -12.89 -0.14 9.99
CA TYR A 263 -12.44 -0.16 11.38
C TYR A 263 -11.40 0.94 11.64
N TYR A 264 -11.59 1.72 12.72
CA TYR A 264 -10.68 2.77 13.18
C TYR A 264 -10.42 2.56 14.67
N PRO A 265 -9.38 1.81 15.05
CA PRO A 265 -8.99 1.83 16.42
C PRO A 265 -8.12 3.06 16.68
N ARG A 266 -8.73 4.09 17.29
CA ARG A 266 -7.98 5.16 17.96
C ARG A 266 -7.29 4.68 19.25
N GLU A 267 -7.57 3.44 19.67
CA GLU A 267 -7.20 2.90 20.98
C GLU A 267 -6.68 1.44 20.91
N GLU A 268 -6.25 0.95 19.75
CA GLU A 268 -5.59 -0.36 19.65
C GLU A 268 -4.08 -0.18 19.58
N ASN A 269 -3.36 -1.12 20.18
CA ASN A 269 -1.92 -1.21 20.04
C ASN A 269 -1.62 -1.76 18.65
N TYR A 270 -1.12 -0.91 17.75
CA TYR A 270 -0.77 -1.35 16.41
C TYR A 270 0.41 -2.31 16.46
N THR A 271 0.24 -3.53 15.95
CA THR A 271 1.28 -4.56 15.96
C THR A 271 1.41 -5.25 14.61
N CYS A 272 2.64 -5.47 14.18
CA CYS A 272 2.92 -6.25 12.99
C CYS A 272 2.89 -7.74 13.33
N SER A 273 2.15 -8.52 12.55
CA SER A 273 2.02 -9.97 12.78
C SER A 273 2.26 -10.77 11.51
N CYS A 274 2.99 -11.87 11.66
CA CYS A 274 3.16 -12.87 10.61
C CYS A 274 1.91 -13.73 10.43
N SER A 275 1.54 -13.99 9.19
CA SER A 275 0.60 -15.06 8.86
C SER A 275 1.17 -16.42 9.30
N ALA A 276 0.32 -17.29 9.84
CA ALA A 276 0.67 -18.63 10.35
C ALA A 276 1.63 -18.69 11.58
N GLY A 277 1.77 -17.60 12.34
CA GLY A 277 2.51 -17.64 13.63
C GLY A 277 4.04 -17.68 13.50
N GLY A 278 4.57 -17.29 12.34
CA GLY A 278 6.01 -17.09 12.15
C GLY A 278 6.56 -15.90 12.94
N SER A 279 7.89 -15.75 12.92
CA SER A 279 8.60 -14.59 13.47
C SER A 279 9.25 -13.79 12.33
N GLY A 280 9.52 -12.50 12.54
CA GLY A 280 10.24 -11.64 11.59
C GLY A 280 9.49 -10.39 11.15
N CYS A 281 8.19 -10.33 11.42
CA CYS A 281 7.36 -9.16 11.11
C CYS A 281 7.50 -8.08 12.20
N SER A 282 8.02 -6.91 11.85
CA SER A 282 8.26 -5.78 12.76
C SER A 282 7.62 -4.48 12.30
N LEU A 283 7.15 -3.68 13.26
CA LEU A 283 6.63 -2.33 13.00
C LEU A 283 7.80 -1.37 12.74
N HIS A 284 7.81 -0.80 11.56
CA HIS A 284 8.74 0.23 11.14
C HIS A 284 8.01 1.54 10.94
N HIS A 285 8.77 2.63 10.97
CA HIS A 285 8.23 3.94 10.68
C HIS A 285 9.26 4.83 9.99
N LEU A 286 8.76 5.68 9.10
CA LEU A 286 9.51 6.72 8.42
C LEU A 286 8.96 8.09 8.83
N TRP A 287 9.81 8.94 9.38
CA TRP A 287 9.42 10.32 9.64
C TRP A 287 9.29 11.13 8.33
N TYR A 288 8.11 11.70 8.10
CA TYR A 288 7.84 12.56 6.95
C TYR A 288 7.37 13.96 7.40
N PRO A 289 8.05 15.05 6.97
CA PRO A 289 7.64 16.41 7.33
C PRO A 289 6.20 16.73 6.93
N GLY A 290 5.36 17.05 7.92
CA GLY A 290 3.96 17.45 7.70
C GLY A 290 2.96 16.29 7.66
N ALA A 291 3.39 15.04 7.46
CA ALA A 291 2.54 13.85 7.60
C ALA A 291 2.75 13.12 8.94
N GLY A 292 3.88 13.34 9.61
CA GLY A 292 4.21 12.59 10.81
C GLY A 292 5.03 11.34 10.52
N SER A 293 5.01 10.39 11.45
CA SER A 293 5.56 9.06 11.23
C SER A 293 4.61 8.25 10.34
N ILE A 294 5.08 7.83 9.17
CA ILE A 294 4.39 6.87 8.30
C ILE A 294 4.77 5.48 8.76
N TYR A 295 3.80 4.62 9.03
CA TYR A 295 4.00 3.28 9.57
C TYR A 295 3.83 2.22 8.51
N TYR A 296 4.59 1.13 8.64
CA TYR A 296 4.48 -0.05 7.80
C TYR A 296 5.07 -1.25 8.53
N CYS A 297 4.69 -2.44 8.09
CA CYS A 297 5.31 -3.67 8.59
C CYS A 297 6.40 -4.14 7.62
N ASP A 298 7.61 -4.33 8.13
CA ASP A 298 8.68 -5.05 7.44
C ASP A 298 8.62 -6.52 7.85
N ALA A 299 8.52 -7.41 6.87
CA ALA A 299 8.37 -8.83 7.11
C ALA A 299 9.68 -9.54 7.43
N GLN A 300 10.84 -8.95 7.09
CA GLN A 300 12.15 -9.61 7.16
C GLN A 300 12.09 -11.01 6.51
N ASP A 301 12.15 -12.09 7.31
CA ASP A 301 12.09 -13.48 6.86
C ASP A 301 10.65 -14.04 6.75
N CYS A 302 9.66 -13.24 7.12
CA CYS A 302 8.26 -13.61 7.10
C CYS A 302 7.67 -13.46 5.70
N THR A 303 6.88 -14.44 5.26
CA THR A 303 6.31 -14.44 3.91
C THR A 303 5.12 -13.49 3.75
N ASP A 304 4.41 -13.21 4.84
CA ASP A 304 3.23 -12.36 4.87
C ASP A 304 3.11 -11.70 6.24
N CYS A 305 3.03 -10.37 6.25
CA CYS A 305 3.25 -9.53 7.39
C CYS A 305 2.27 -8.35 7.34
N THR A 306 1.32 -8.36 8.27
CA THR A 306 0.20 -7.41 8.30
C THR A 306 0.23 -6.59 9.57
N LEU A 307 -0.09 -5.30 9.47
CA LEU A 307 -0.39 -4.48 10.63
C LEU A 307 -1.80 -4.83 11.13
N LYS A 308 -1.88 -5.19 12.41
CA LYS A 308 -3.12 -5.39 13.17
C LYS A 308 -3.33 -4.21 14.10
#